data_AF-A0A2V8AWH6-F1
#
_entry.id   AF-A0A2V8AWH6-F1
#
_cell.length_a   1.000
_cell.length_b   1.000
_cell.length_c   1.000
_cell.angle_alpha   90.00
_cell.angle_beta   90.00
_cell.angle_gamma   90.00
#
_symmetry.space_group_name_H-M   'P 1'
#
loop_
_entity.id
_entity.type
_entity.pdbx_description
1 polymer ?
#
loop_
_entity_poly.entity_id
_entity_poly.type
_entity_poly.pdbx_seq_one_letter_code
_entity_poly.pdbx_strand_id
1 'polypeptide(L)'
;MATFQHHRGPDRRRKPRGGRRTGDKRGLAPLVLVADEDAHSREMCEAILVKLHFAVAPVDSIEKAASVVETLHPDVIVAHGHDVSALQRAAWPSGVAFVTVTDDLRDPDALVEAIRRAIRETTTLRRA
;
A
#
# COMPACT_ATOMS: atom_id res chain seq x y z
N MET A 1 59.85 -11.40 -8.48
CA MET A 1 59.35 -10.05 -8.83
C MET A 1 58.15 -10.23 -9.74
N ALA A 2 56.92 -10.09 -9.22
CA ALA A 2 55.69 -10.30 -9.97
C ALA A 2 55.09 -8.95 -10.38
N THR A 3 54.93 -8.73 -11.68
CA THR A 3 54.34 -7.53 -12.27
C THR A 3 52.81 -7.63 -12.20
N PHE A 4 52.18 -6.77 -11.39
CA PHE A 4 50.72 -6.60 -11.41
C PHE A 4 50.34 -5.75 -12.62
N GLN A 5 49.83 -6.38 -13.68
CA GLN A 5 49.16 -5.64 -14.75
C GLN A 5 47.76 -5.22 -14.28
N HIS A 6 47.59 -3.93 -13.96
CA HIS A 6 46.27 -3.31 -13.84
C HIS A 6 45.63 -3.24 -15.22
N HIS A 7 44.74 -4.19 -15.54
CA HIS A 7 43.85 -4.07 -16.70
C HIS A 7 42.80 -2.97 -16.46
N ARG A 8 43.20 -1.70 -16.58
CA ARG A 8 42.27 -0.58 -16.81
C ARG A 8 41.86 -0.58 -18.29
N GLY A 9 41.02 -1.54 -18.68
CA GLY A 9 40.26 -1.42 -19.92
C GLY A 9 39.23 -0.29 -19.77
N PRO A 10 38.99 0.53 -20.81
CA PRO A 10 37.97 1.57 -20.75
C PRO A 10 36.61 0.95 -20.49
N ASP A 11 35.96 1.36 -19.40
CA ASP A 11 34.57 0.99 -19.13
C ASP A 11 33.72 1.49 -20.32
N ARG A 12 33.21 0.56 -21.14
CA ARG A 12 32.40 0.87 -22.33
C ARG A 12 30.98 1.36 -21.95
N ARG A 13 30.69 1.54 -20.67
CA ARG A 13 29.38 1.97 -20.20
C ARG A 13 29.23 3.48 -20.36
N ARG A 14 28.20 3.84 -21.11
CA ARG A 14 27.74 5.23 -21.26
C ARG A 14 27.05 5.80 -20.01
N LYS A 15 26.76 4.97 -19.00
CA LYS A 15 26.09 5.37 -17.75
C LYS A 15 26.69 4.65 -16.54
N PRO A 16 26.83 5.33 -15.39
CA PRO A 16 27.31 4.72 -14.15
C PRO A 16 26.37 3.60 -13.69
N ARG A 17 26.93 2.58 -13.01
CA ARG A 17 26.12 1.57 -12.32
C ARG A 17 25.59 2.15 -11.00
N GLY A 18 24.30 1.95 -10.74
CA GLY A 18 23.65 2.36 -9.50
C GLY A 18 23.20 3.82 -9.49
N GLY A 19 22.16 4.10 -8.72
CA GLY A 19 21.47 5.39 -8.68
C GLY A 19 20.01 5.28 -9.17
N ARG A 20 19.18 6.20 -8.69
CA ARG A 20 17.78 6.30 -9.14
C ARG A 20 17.74 6.71 -10.61
N ARG A 21 16.90 6.03 -11.41
CA ARG A 21 16.63 6.44 -12.80
C ARG A 21 15.85 7.75 -12.80
N THR A 22 15.92 8.52 -13.88
CA THR A 22 15.18 9.79 -14.04
C THR A 22 13.66 9.64 -13.87
N GLY A 23 13.12 8.42 -14.02
CA GLY A 23 11.72 8.10 -13.76
C GLY A 23 11.42 7.45 -12.41
N ASP A 24 12.43 7.21 -11.56
CA ASP A 24 12.22 6.59 -10.26
C ASP A 24 11.51 7.58 -9.33
N LYS A 25 10.25 7.28 -9.04
CA LYS A 25 9.46 8.04 -8.08
C LYS A 25 9.98 7.76 -6.66
N ARG A 26 9.87 8.75 -5.76
CA ARG A 26 10.10 8.50 -4.33
C ARG A 26 9.17 7.34 -3.90
N GLY A 27 9.68 6.41 -3.12
CA GLY A 27 8.86 5.37 -2.50
C GLY A 27 7.82 6.04 -1.62
N LEU A 28 6.55 5.87 -1.98
CA LEU A 28 5.42 6.18 -1.12
C LEU A 28 5.12 4.88 -0.37
N ALA A 29 5.08 4.92 0.96
CA ALA A 29 4.55 3.84 1.78
C ALA A 29 3.13 4.28 2.20
N PRO A 30 2.10 3.97 1.38
CA PRO A 30 0.76 4.45 1.68
C PRO A 30 0.23 3.79 2.95
N LEU A 31 -0.52 4.58 3.72
CA LEU A 31 -1.16 4.14 4.95
C LEU A 31 -2.46 3.41 4.63
N VAL A 32 -2.50 2.14 5.01
CA VAL A 32 -3.64 1.23 4.84
C VAL A 32 -4.31 1.04 6.20
N LEU A 33 -5.56 1.50 6.32
CA LEU A 33 -6.41 1.15 7.46
C LEU A 33 -7.07 -0.20 7.16
N VAL A 34 -6.78 -1.22 7.96
CA VAL A 34 -7.39 -2.57 7.83
C VAL A 34 -8.46 -2.72 8.90
N ALA A 35 -9.73 -2.74 8.50
CA ALA A 35 -10.87 -2.94 9.38
C ALA A 35 -11.43 -4.35 9.15
N ASP A 36 -11.16 -5.25 10.09
CA ASP A 36 -11.61 -6.65 10.01
C ASP A 36 -11.88 -7.16 11.43
N GLU A 37 -13.05 -7.74 11.65
CA GLU A 37 -13.46 -8.29 12.94
C GLU A 37 -12.78 -9.65 13.20
N ASP A 38 -12.48 -10.41 12.15
CA ASP A 38 -11.79 -11.69 12.27
C ASP A 38 -10.30 -11.48 12.54
N ALA A 39 -9.85 -11.91 13.74
CA ALA A 39 -8.48 -11.66 14.18
C ALA A 39 -7.43 -12.34 13.30
N HIS A 40 -7.69 -13.56 12.85
CA HIS A 40 -6.74 -14.33 12.05
C HIS A 40 -6.57 -13.72 10.65
N SER A 41 -7.69 -13.35 10.01
CA SER A 41 -7.71 -12.64 8.73
C SER A 41 -7.01 -11.28 8.83
N ARG A 42 -7.31 -10.51 9.88
CA ARG A 42 -6.66 -9.21 10.14
C ARG A 42 -5.14 -9.33 10.29
N GLU A 43 -4.66 -10.27 11.11
CA GLU A 43 -3.23 -10.50 11.33
C GLU A 43 -2.52 -10.95 10.04
N MET A 44 -3.15 -11.84 9.26
CA MET A 44 -2.63 -12.29 7.98
C MET A 44 -2.53 -11.13 6.98
N CYS A 45 -3.59 -10.32 6.86
CA CYS A 45 -3.63 -9.14 6.00
C CYS A 45 -2.55 -8.12 6.39
N GLU A 46 -2.41 -7.84 7.68
CA GLU A 46 -1.36 -6.97 8.22
C GLU A 46 0.03 -7.48 7.85
N ALA A 47 0.32 -8.76 8.11
CA ALA A 47 1.63 -9.34 7.84
C ALA A 47 2.01 -9.27 6.34
N ILE A 48 1.04 -9.54 5.45
CA ILE A 48 1.24 -9.46 4.00
C ILE A 48 1.53 -8.01 3.59
N LEU A 49 0.71 -7.05 4.03
CA LEU A 49 0.85 -5.65 3.66
C LEU A 49 2.15 -5.03 4.20
N VAL A 50 2.54 -5.35 5.44
CA VAL A 50 3.82 -4.92 6.03
C VAL A 50 5.00 -5.50 5.24
N LYS A 51 4.94 -6.78 4.86
CA LYS A 51 5.98 -7.42 4.03
C LYS A 51 6.13 -6.74 2.66
N LEU A 52 5.05 -6.15 2.15
CA LEU A 52 5.01 -5.40 0.89
C LEU A 52 5.31 -3.90 1.06
N HIS A 53 5.78 -3.49 2.25
CA HIS A 53 6.18 -2.12 2.59
C HIS A 53 5.04 -1.09 2.61
N PHE A 54 3.81 -1.52 2.88
CA PHE A 54 2.74 -0.62 3.27
C PHE A 54 2.90 -0.19 4.74
N ALA A 55 2.46 1.02 5.08
CA ALA A 55 2.19 1.38 6.46
C ALA A 55 0.79 0.86 6.80
N VAL A 56 0.63 0.09 7.87
CA VAL A 56 -0.64 -0.57 8.19
C VAL A 56 -1.15 -0.12 9.56
N ALA A 57 -2.44 0.20 9.64
CA ALA A 57 -3.16 0.45 10.88
C ALA A 57 -4.30 -0.57 11.01
N PRO A 58 -4.13 -1.65 11.79
CA PRO A 58 -5.17 -2.64 12.00
C PRO A 58 -6.22 -2.13 13.01
N VAL A 59 -7.49 -2.40 12.73
CA VAL A 59 -8.62 -2.10 13.60
C VAL A 59 -9.57 -3.29 13.61
N ASP A 60 -10.05 -3.61 14.81
CA ASP A 60 -10.83 -4.80 15.15
C ASP A 60 -12.35 -4.64 15.00
N SER A 61 -12.84 -3.45 14.64
CA SER A 61 -14.26 -3.22 14.33
C SER A 61 -14.48 -2.09 13.33
N ILE A 62 -15.62 -2.15 12.64
CA ILE A 62 -16.04 -1.14 11.66
C ILE A 62 -16.31 0.21 12.34
N GLU A 63 -16.92 0.22 13.53
CA GLU A 63 -17.25 1.43 14.28
C GLU A 63 -15.98 2.17 14.72
N LYS A 64 -14.99 1.41 15.23
CA LYS A 64 -13.72 1.99 15.64
C LYS A 64 -12.96 2.53 14.43
N ALA A 65 -12.97 1.81 13.31
CA ALA A 65 -12.39 2.29 12.06
C ALA A 65 -13.04 3.62 11.62
N ALA A 66 -14.37 3.73 11.74
CA ALA A 66 -15.11 4.95 11.40
C ALA A 66 -14.77 6.11 12.33
N SER A 67 -14.50 5.84 13.62
CA SER A 67 -14.10 6.86 14.57
C SER A 67 -12.68 7.41 14.34
N VAL A 68 -11.77 6.62 13.78
CA VAL A 68 -10.36 7.01 13.61
C VAL A 68 -10.04 7.53 12.21
N VAL A 69 -10.85 7.22 11.19
CA VAL A 69 -10.55 7.54 9.78
C VAL A 69 -10.28 9.03 9.55
N GLU A 70 -11.04 9.90 10.21
CA GLU A 70 -10.88 11.36 10.10
C GLU A 70 -9.59 11.87 10.73
N THR A 71 -9.08 11.19 11.76
CA THR A 71 -7.87 11.60 12.48
C THR A 71 -6.61 11.01 11.85
N LEU A 72 -6.72 9.78 11.34
CA LEU A 72 -5.60 9.01 10.82
C LEU A 72 -5.27 9.37 9.37
N HIS A 73 -6.26 9.83 8.61
CA HIS A 73 -6.13 10.15 7.18
C HIS A 73 -5.41 9.07 6.36
N PRO A 74 -5.91 7.81 6.36
CA PRO A 74 -5.30 6.76 5.56
C PRO A 74 -5.38 7.07 4.05
N ASP A 75 -4.44 6.53 3.27
CA ASP A 75 -4.49 6.61 1.81
C ASP A 75 -5.55 5.67 1.23
N VAL A 76 -5.80 4.56 1.93
CA VAL A 76 -6.78 3.53 1.55
C VAL A 76 -7.32 2.81 2.79
N ILE A 77 -8.59 2.42 2.71
CA ILE A 77 -9.29 1.61 3.71
C ILE A 77 -9.57 0.25 3.10
N VAL A 78 -9.18 -0.80 3.80
CA VAL A 78 -9.50 -2.19 3.48
C VAL A 78 -10.45 -2.68 4.54
N ALA A 79 -11.70 -2.97 4.17
CA ALA A 79 -12.72 -3.40 5.11
C ALA A 79 -13.23 -4.79 4.74
N HIS A 80 -13.21 -5.71 5.71
CA HIS A 80 -13.78 -7.05 5.59
C HIS A 80 -14.98 -7.15 6.54
N GLY A 81 -16.14 -7.52 6.00
CA GLY A 81 -17.38 -7.62 6.78
C GLY A 81 -18.64 -7.44 5.96
N HIS A 82 -19.78 -7.83 6.54
CA HIS A 82 -21.09 -7.78 5.88
C HIS A 82 -21.69 -6.38 5.81
N ASP A 83 -21.40 -5.50 6.79
CA ASP A 83 -21.86 -4.11 6.79
C ASP A 83 -20.70 -3.14 7.02
N VAL A 84 -20.22 -2.56 5.93
CA VAL A 84 -19.16 -1.54 5.93
C VAL A 84 -19.71 -0.14 5.68
N SER A 85 -21.04 0.01 5.63
CA SER A 85 -21.73 1.23 5.20
C SER A 85 -21.43 2.42 6.11
N ALA A 86 -21.32 2.17 7.41
CA ALA A 86 -20.98 3.21 8.40
C ALA A 86 -19.57 3.77 8.15
N LEU A 87 -18.60 2.89 7.91
CA LEU A 87 -17.22 3.27 7.61
C LEU A 87 -17.09 3.97 6.24
N GLN A 88 -17.81 3.51 5.22
CA GLN A 88 -17.87 4.19 3.93
C GLN A 88 -18.41 5.61 4.06
N ARG A 89 -19.47 5.81 4.85
CA ARG A 89 -20.06 7.14 5.09
C ARG A 89 -19.09 8.07 5.82
N ALA A 90 -18.34 7.55 6.79
CA ALA A 90 -17.31 8.31 7.49
C ALA A 90 -16.11 8.66 6.59
N ALA A 91 -15.75 7.77 5.67
CA ALA A 91 -14.65 7.99 4.72
C ALA A 91 -15.01 8.92 3.54
N TRP A 92 -16.31 9.04 3.23
CA TRP A 92 -16.81 9.78 2.07
C TRP A 92 -16.33 11.25 2.00
N PRO A 93 -16.39 12.06 3.08
CA PRO A 93 -15.95 13.45 3.04
C PRO A 93 -14.45 13.59 2.75
N SER A 94 -13.65 12.61 3.17
CA SER A 94 -12.19 12.61 3.00
C SER A 94 -11.74 12.17 1.60
N GLY A 95 -12.64 11.56 0.82
CA GLY A 95 -12.35 11.00 -0.50
C GLY A 95 -11.25 9.94 -0.47
N VAL A 96 -11.15 9.18 0.63
CA VAL A 96 -10.16 8.11 0.80
C VAL A 96 -10.57 6.90 -0.05
N ALA A 97 -9.58 6.23 -0.64
CA ALA A 97 -9.82 5.01 -1.40
C ALA A 97 -10.43 3.91 -0.51
N PHE A 98 -11.42 3.18 -1.01
CA PHE A 98 -12.10 2.14 -0.24
C PHE A 98 -12.07 0.81 -0.99
N VAL A 99 -11.65 -0.25 -0.31
CA VAL A 99 -11.61 -1.63 -0.82
C VAL A 99 -12.39 -2.51 0.14
N THR A 100 -13.47 -3.11 -0.35
CA THR A 100 -14.22 -4.13 0.39
C THR A 100 -13.64 -5.50 0.06
N VAL A 101 -13.23 -6.25 1.08
CA VAL A 101 -12.80 -7.64 0.96
C VAL A 101 -14.06 -8.50 1.08
N THR A 102 -14.38 -9.23 0.02
CA THR A 102 -15.37 -10.31 0.05
C THR A 102 -14.63 -11.65 0.19
N ASP A 103 -15.34 -12.73 0.52
CA ASP A 103 -14.76 -14.09 0.63
C ASP A 103 -13.98 -14.54 -0.63
N ASP A 104 -14.28 -13.93 -1.79
CA ASP A 104 -13.63 -14.18 -3.08
C ASP A 104 -12.23 -13.51 -3.19
N LEU A 105 -11.90 -12.56 -2.31
CA LEU A 105 -10.59 -11.87 -2.25
C LEU A 105 -9.57 -12.59 -1.34
N ARG A 106 -9.67 -13.92 -1.19
CA ARG A 106 -8.66 -14.73 -0.46
C ARG A 106 -7.28 -14.76 -1.12
N ASP A 107 -7.17 -14.34 -2.39
CA ASP A 107 -5.88 -14.20 -3.07
C ASP A 107 -5.16 -12.90 -2.64
N PRO A 108 -4.02 -12.99 -1.92
CA PRO A 108 -3.26 -11.83 -1.50
C PRO A 108 -2.82 -10.93 -2.65
N ASP A 109 -2.48 -11.50 -3.81
CA ASP A 109 -1.99 -10.72 -4.94
C ASP A 109 -3.12 -9.89 -5.57
N ALA A 110 -4.33 -10.46 -5.64
CA ALA A 110 -5.53 -9.75 -6.10
C ALA A 110 -5.90 -8.59 -5.16
N LEU A 111 -5.82 -8.79 -3.84
CA LEU A 111 -6.06 -7.73 -2.85
C LEU A 111 -5.05 -6.59 -3.01
N VAL A 112 -3.77 -6.91 -3.16
CA VAL A 112 -2.71 -5.91 -3.31
C VAL A 112 -2.91 -5.09 -4.59
N GLU A 113 -3.27 -5.72 -5.70
CA GLU A 113 -3.56 -5.00 -6.93
C GLU A 113 -4.83 -4.16 -6.84
N ALA A 114 -5.86 -4.62 -6.12
CA ALA A 114 -7.05 -3.82 -5.84
C ALA A 114 -6.71 -2.55 -5.03
N ILE A 115 -5.90 -2.69 -3.98
CA ILE A 115 -5.39 -1.58 -3.16
C ILE A 115 -4.61 -0.59 -4.03
N ARG A 116 -3.64 -1.08 -4.82
CA ARG A 116 -2.82 -0.24 -5.69
C ARG A 116 -3.66 0.49 -6.74
N ARG A 117 -4.67 -0.17 -7.31
CA ARG A 117 -5.60 0.45 -8.26
C ARG A 117 -6.39 1.57 -7.60
N ALA A 118 -6.97 1.32 -6.43
CA ALA A 118 -7.77 2.29 -5.70
C ALA A 118 -6.95 3.56 -5.34
N ILE A 119 -5.72 3.38 -4.84
CA ILE A 119 -4.81 4.51 -4.55
C ILE A 119 -4.50 5.32 -5.81
N ARG A 120 -4.25 4.66 -6.95
CA ARG A 120 -3.94 5.34 -8.22
C ARG A 120 -5.12 6.19 -8.69
N GLU A 121 -6.33 5.64 -8.68
CA GLU A 121 -7.56 6.32 -9.12
C GLU A 121 -7.87 7.55 -8.25
N THR A 122 -7.78 7.42 -6.93
CA THR A 122 -7.98 8.54 -6.00
C THR A 122 -6.88 9.60 -6.15
N THR A 123 -5.63 9.19 -6.36
CA THR A 123 -4.51 10.13 -6.58
C THR A 123 -4.66 10.90 -7.90
N THR A 124 -5.15 10.25 -8.96
CA THR A 124 -5.45 10.93 -10.22
C THR A 124 -6.58 11.93 -10.07
N LEU A 125 -7.63 11.58 -9.31
CA LEU A 125 -8.76 12.48 -9.05
C LEU A 125 -8.35 13.71 -8.23
N ARG A 126 -7.45 13.57 -7.25
CA ARG A 126 -6.94 14.69 -6.44
C ARG A 126 -6.00 15.65 -7.18
N ARG A 127 -5.49 15.27 -8.36
CA ARG A 127 -4.53 16.06 -9.14
C ARG A 127 -5.15 16.74 -10.37
N ALA A 128 -6.37 16.34 -10.75
CA ALA A 128 -7.16 16.94 -11.81
C ALA A 128 -7.87 18.20 -11.30
#